data_AF-A0A0B8QXJ8-F1
#
_entry.id   AF-A0A0B8QXJ8-F1
#
_cell.length_a   1.000
_cell.length_b   1.000
_cell.length_c   1.000
_cell.angle_alpha   90.00
_cell.angle_beta   90.00
_cell.angle_gamma   90.00
#
_symmetry.space_group_name_H-M   'P 1'
#
loop_
_entity.id
_entity.type
_entity.pdbx_description
1 polymer ?
#
loop_
_entity_poly.entity_id
_entity_poly.type
_entity_poly.pdbx_seq_one_letter_code
_entity_poly.pdbx_strand_id
1 'polypeptide(L)'
;MSNMKAAVAYINTDALRHNLKCLSEKAPNSKLLAVVKANGYGHGLLEVARNADGAHAFGVARIEEALQLRAGGVVKPILLLEGFTLPMTCLFW
;
A
#
# COMPACT_ATOMS: atom_id res chain seq x y z
N MET A 1 -39.32 -1.22 5.92
CA MET A 1 -37.93 -0.82 5.58
C MET A 1 -37.19 -0.50 6.86
N SER A 2 -36.37 -1.43 7.33
CA SER A 2 -35.59 -1.29 8.56
C SER A 2 -34.48 -0.27 8.37
N ASN A 3 -34.44 0.73 9.25
CA ASN A 3 -33.36 1.70 9.41
C ASN A 3 -32.08 0.95 9.82
N MET A 4 -31.23 0.59 8.85
CA MET A 4 -29.93 -0.01 9.11
C MET A 4 -28.87 1.08 9.08
N LYS A 5 -28.35 1.48 10.24
CA LYS A 5 -27.15 2.33 10.31
C LYS A 5 -25.94 1.46 9.94
N ALA A 6 -25.41 1.66 8.73
CA ALA A 6 -24.18 1.02 8.32
C ALA A 6 -22.98 1.58 9.11
N ALA A 7 -22.03 0.72 9.46
CA ALA A 7 -20.74 1.16 9.99
C ALA A 7 -19.97 1.91 8.88
N VAL A 8 -19.33 3.01 9.25
CA VAL A 8 -18.56 3.86 8.33
C VAL A 8 -17.14 4.04 8.84
N ALA A 9 -16.17 4.04 7.93
CA ALA A 9 -14.77 4.35 8.20
C ALA A 9 -14.39 5.64 7.46
N TYR A 10 -13.86 6.62 8.19
CA TYR A 10 -13.35 7.86 7.62
C TYR A 10 -11.83 7.80 7.54
N ILE A 11 -11.30 7.91 6.33
CA ILE A 11 -9.86 7.87 6.09
C ILE A 11 -9.36 9.29 5.86
N ASN A 12 -8.42 9.75 6.69
CA ASN A 12 -7.78 11.05 6.54
C ASN A 12 -6.50 10.92 5.71
N THR A 13 -6.54 11.39 4.47
CA THR A 13 -5.40 11.33 3.54
C THR A 13 -4.31 12.37 3.86
N ASP A 14 -4.64 13.46 4.56
CA ASP A 14 -3.64 14.45 5.00
C ASP A 14 -2.76 13.89 6.12
N ALA A 15 -3.32 13.05 7.00
CA ALA A 15 -2.54 12.34 8.01
C ALA A 15 -1.49 11.41 7.36
N LEU A 16 -1.86 10.73 6.26
CA LEU A 16 -0.92 9.92 5.50
C LEU A 16 0.22 10.76 4.90
N ARG A 17 -0.09 11.89 4.26
CA ARG A 17 0.92 12.81 3.70
C ARG A 17 1.84 13.36 4.78
N HIS A 18 1.28 13.73 5.93
CA HIS A 18 2.03 14.19 7.09
C HIS A 18 3.02 13.13 7.58
N ASN A 19 2.58 11.89 7.74
CA ASN A 19 3.43 10.79 8.18
C ASN A 19 4.60 10.54 7.22
N LEU A 20 4.34 10.55 5.90
CA LEU A 20 5.40 10.41 4.90
C LEU A 20 6.40 11.56 4.97
N LYS A 21 5.93 12.80 5.15
CA LYS A 21 6.80 13.96 5.31
C LYS A 21 7.71 13.81 6.53
N CYS A 22 7.15 13.46 7.69
CA CYS A 22 7.93 13.24 8.91
C CYS A 22 8.99 12.15 8.76
N LEU A 23 8.67 11.06 8.04
CA LEU A 23 9.66 10.00 7.75
C LEU A 23 10.77 10.49 6.82
N SER A 24 10.43 11.28 5.80
CA SER A 24 11.43 11.85 4.89
C SER A 24 12.38 12.82 5.60
N GLU A 25 11.88 13.60 6.57
CA GLU A 25 12.69 14.52 7.37
C GLU A 25 13.61 13.77 8.35
N LYS A 26 13.13 12.66 8.92
CA LYS A 26 13.92 11.81 9.84
C LYS A 26 15.00 11.00 9.13
N ALA A 27 14.81 10.68 7.85
CA ALA A 27 15.72 9.87 7.06
C ALA A 27 15.93 10.46 5.65
N PRO A 28 16.56 11.65 5.53
CA PRO A 28 16.63 12.41 4.29
C PRO A 28 17.43 11.71 3.17
N ASN A 29 18.32 10.79 3.54
CA ASN A 29 19.14 10.03 2.59
C ASN A 29 18.54 8.65 2.24
N SER A 30 17.35 8.34 2.76
CA SER A 30 16.69 7.04 2.56
C SER A 30 15.51 7.16 1.59
N LYS A 31 15.25 6.07 0.85
CA LYS A 31 14.03 5.94 0.04
C LYS A 31 12.91 5.35 0.87
N LEU A 32 11.71 5.92 0.74
CA LEU A 32 10.52 5.45 1.44
C LEU A 32 9.79 4.36 0.64
N LEU A 33 9.56 3.21 1.27
CA LEU A 33 8.69 2.14 0.77
C LEU A 33 7.35 2.20 1.53
N ALA A 34 6.27 2.61 0.86
CA ALA A 34 4.94 2.58 1.46
C ALA A 34 4.36 1.17 1.37
N VAL A 35 4.22 0.50 2.52
CA VAL A 35 3.59 -0.82 2.59
C VAL A 35 2.07 -0.65 2.54
N VAL A 36 1.43 -1.21 1.52
CA VAL A 36 0.00 -1.06 1.24
C VAL A 36 -0.72 -2.42 1.15
N LYS A 37 -0.16 -3.45 1.77
CA LYS A 37 -0.78 -4.79 1.86
C LYS A 37 -2.14 -4.76 2.55
N ALA A 38 -2.93 -5.81 2.34
CA ALA A 38 -4.28 -5.96 2.89
C ALA A 38 -5.17 -4.76 2.55
N ASN A 39 -5.20 -4.37 1.28
CA ASN A 39 -5.99 -3.22 0.80
C ASN A 39 -5.63 -1.89 1.49
N GLY A 40 -4.33 -1.60 1.62
CA GLY A 40 -3.86 -0.44 2.40
C GLY A 40 -4.24 -0.53 3.87
N TYR A 41 -4.11 -1.70 4.49
CA TYR A 41 -4.57 -1.97 5.87
C TYR A 41 -6.06 -1.63 6.07
N GLY A 42 -6.90 -1.87 5.05
CA GLY A 42 -8.33 -1.56 5.07
C GLY A 42 -8.69 -0.11 4.70
N HIS A 43 -7.72 0.76 4.44
CA HIS A 43 -7.95 2.17 4.07
C HIS A 43 -8.24 2.37 2.57
N GLY A 44 -8.11 1.31 1.76
CA GLY A 44 -8.31 1.34 0.31
C GLY A 44 -6.99 1.45 -0.45
N LEU A 45 -6.62 0.39 -1.17
CA LEU A 45 -5.33 0.23 -1.85
C LEU A 45 -5.02 1.40 -2.78
N LEU A 46 -5.92 1.68 -3.73
CA LEU A 46 -5.71 2.72 -4.74
C LEU A 46 -5.78 4.12 -4.16
N GLU A 47 -6.65 4.33 -3.17
CA GLU A 47 -6.79 5.64 -2.52
C GLU A 47 -5.53 5.97 -1.72
N VAL A 48 -5.02 5.03 -0.92
CA VAL A 48 -3.75 5.19 -0.22
C VAL A 48 -2.61 5.40 -1.21
N ALA A 49 -2.52 4.61 -2.28
CA ALA A 49 -1.45 4.75 -3.27
C ALA A 49 -1.44 6.11 -3.97
N ARG A 50 -2.62 6.66 -4.31
CA ARG A 50 -2.77 8.01 -4.90
C ARG A 50 -2.35 9.12 -3.95
N ASN A 51 -2.57 8.94 -2.65
CA ASN A 51 -2.24 9.97 -1.65
C ASN A 51 -0.83 9.78 -1.05
N ALA A 52 -0.11 8.72 -1.43
CA ALA A 52 1.24 8.40 -0.97
C ALA A 52 2.33 8.90 -1.92
N ASP A 53 2.21 10.14 -2.41
CA ASP A 53 3.12 10.70 -3.41
C ASP A 53 4.57 10.79 -2.93
N GLY A 54 4.79 11.00 -1.62
CA GLY A 54 6.12 11.00 -1.00
C GLY A 54 6.80 9.63 -0.92
N ALA A 55 6.08 8.54 -1.20
CA ALA A 55 6.68 7.21 -1.26
C ALA A 55 7.45 7.01 -2.57
N HIS A 56 8.61 6.36 -2.51
CA HIS A 56 9.44 6.07 -3.67
C HIS A 56 9.07 4.72 -4.32
N ALA A 57 8.48 3.81 -3.55
CA ALA A 57 8.02 2.50 -3.99
C ALA A 57 6.85 2.03 -3.11
N PHE A 58 6.14 0.98 -3.54
CA PHE A 58 5.07 0.34 -2.78
C PHE A 58 5.42 -1.09 -2.40
N GLY A 59 5.05 -1.53 -1.20
CA GLY A 59 5.17 -2.92 -0.74
C GLY A 59 3.80 -3.58 -0.66
N VAL A 60 3.62 -4.73 -1.31
CA VAL A 60 2.38 -5.52 -1.27
C VAL A 60 2.63 -6.94 -0.79
N ALA A 61 1.60 -7.62 -0.30
CA ALA A 61 1.70 -9.01 0.13
C ALA A 61 1.37 -9.99 -1.00
N ARG A 62 0.52 -9.59 -1.95
CA ARG A 62 0.06 -10.48 -3.03
C ARG A 62 0.17 -9.84 -4.42
N ILE A 63 0.29 -10.68 -5.45
CA ILE A 63 0.42 -10.23 -6.84
C ILE A 63 -0.84 -9.48 -7.29
N GLU A 64 -2.02 -9.88 -6.82
CA GLU A 64 -3.29 -9.22 -7.16
C GLU A 64 -3.30 -7.74 -6.74
N GLU A 65 -2.71 -7.41 -5.59
CA GLU A 65 -2.56 -6.03 -5.13
C GLU A 65 -1.61 -5.24 -6.05
N ALA A 66 -0.50 -5.85 -6.47
CA ALA A 66 0.42 -5.24 -7.44
C ALA A 66 -0.28 -4.96 -8.78
N LEU A 67 -1.05 -5.92 -9.29
CA LEU A 67 -1.80 -5.78 -10.54
C LEU A 67 -2.86 -4.69 -10.43
N GLN A 68 -3.58 -4.60 -9.31
CA GLN A 68 -4.53 -3.52 -9.05
C GLN A 68 -3.83 -2.15 -9.05
N LEU A 69 -2.68 -2.01 -8.40
CA LEU A 69 -1.89 -0.77 -8.43
C LEU A 69 -1.48 -0.39 -9.87
N ARG A 70 -1.03 -1.36 -10.67
CA ARG A 70 -0.65 -1.13 -12.08
C ARG A 70 -1.86 -0.71 -12.92
N ALA A 71 -2.99 -1.37 -12.79
CA ALA A 71 -4.24 -0.99 -13.44
C ALA A 71 -4.71 0.41 -13.01
N GLY A 72 -4.42 0.79 -11.77
CA GLY A 72 -4.63 2.14 -11.23
C GLY A 72 -3.62 3.20 -11.67
N GLY A 73 -2.71 2.88 -12.60
CA GLY A 73 -1.75 3.83 -13.17
C GLY A 73 -0.48 4.03 -12.34
N VAL A 74 -0.25 3.24 -11.29
CA VAL A 74 0.98 3.34 -10.50
C VAL A 74 2.17 2.88 -11.33
N VAL A 75 3.12 3.79 -11.58
CA VAL A 75 4.37 3.51 -12.30
C VAL A 75 5.56 3.27 -11.37
N LYS A 76 5.45 3.65 -10.09
CA LYS A 76 6.52 3.47 -9.09
C LYS A 76 6.85 1.97 -8.91
N PRO A 77 8.09 1.62 -8.49
CA PRO A 77 8.44 0.23 -8.18
C PRO A 77 7.47 -0.39 -7.16
N ILE A 78 7.12 -1.66 -7.35
CA ILE A 78 6.29 -2.44 -6.44
C ILE A 78 7.09 -3.65 -5.98
N LEU A 79 7.31 -3.77 -4.68
CA LEU A 79 7.96 -4.89 -4.02
C LEU A 79 6.90 -5.89 -3.53
N LEU A 80 7.04 -7.15 -3.93
CA LEU A 80 6.28 -8.25 -3.35
C LEU A 80 7.04 -8.77 -2.12
N LEU A 81 6.50 -8.50 -0.93
CA LEU A 81 7.25 -8.60 0.33
C LEU A 81 7.70 -10.03 0.67
N GLU A 82 6.86 -11.02 0.40
CA GLU A 82 7.13 -12.44 0.72
C GLU A 82 7.53 -13.25 -0.53
N GLY A 83 7.77 -12.57 -1.66
CA GLY A 83 8.00 -13.24 -2.94
C GLY A 83 6.74 -13.92 -3.48
N PHE A 84 6.92 -14.82 -4.43
CA PHE A 84 5.84 -15.56 -5.08
C PHE A 84 5.94 -17.04 -4.72
N THR A 85 4.80 -17.69 -4.52
CA THR A 85 4.74 -19.13 -4.31
C THR A 85 4.65 -19.84 -5.67
N LEU A 86 5.56 -20.77 -5.95
CA LEU A 86 5.46 -21.68 -7.09
C LEU A 86 4.82 -22.99 -6.63
N PRO A 87 3.86 -23.58 -7.40
CA PRO A 87 3.16 -24.78 -6.95
C PRO A 87 4.02 -26.05 -6.84
N MET A 88 5.29 -26.06 -7.25
CA MET A 88 6.18 -27.20 -7.07
C MET A 88 7.64 -26.75 -6.92
N THR A 89 7.99 -26.29 -5.72
CA THR A 89 9.30 -26.52 -5.08
C THR A 89 9.26 -25.84 -3.71
N CYS A 90 9.13 -26.64 -2.66
CA CYS A 90 9.72 -26.28 -1.36
C CYS A 90 11.20 -26.02 -1.60
N LEU A 91 11.62 -24.75 -1.50
CA LEU A 91 12.92 -24.35 -0.95
C LEU A 91 12.76 -22.88 -0.52
N PHE A 92 12.11 -22.68 0.63
CA PHE A 92 12.45 -21.53 1.47
C PHE A 92 13.69 -21.94 2.26
N TRP A 93 14.80 -21.25 1.98
CA TRP A 93 16.17 -21.40 2.50
C TRP A 93 17.03 -22.49 1.85
#